data_AF-A0A0M6WX72-F1
#
_entry.id   AF-A0A0M6WX72-F1
#
_cell.length_a   1.000
_cell.length_b   1.000
_cell.length_c   1.000
_cell.angle_alpha   90.00
_cell.angle_beta   90.00
_cell.angle_gamma   90.00
#
_symmetry.space_group_name_H-M   'P 1'
#
loop_
_entity.id
_entity.type
_entity.pdbx_description
1 polymer ?
#
loop_
_entity_poly.entity_id
_entity_poly.type
_entity_poly.pdbx_seq_one_letter_code
_entity_poly.pdbx_strand_id
1 'polypeptide(L)'
;MNYVLLDTNIIIDMVVDRRNQIDNKLLNKFLKLLEFDEIKLIVPEIVKTETYRHLDKEIDNVGIQIQKVLDDIGKLYGVSTLEIEGLDLSVYKKNARKELNAALTLFESKREAYKDDIFKSIDLIFNHKNCIQIEDISLMDMVLKRKIYKKAPFHRVEKESNGDGVITESLININQFITVNEKDIIYFVTGNYKDFSNPEKKKELHPDILVDLQKKSLRDIVKYICSFEELIGSELRDDVKNVEIIEEMEEDIKEREREIAEQYEKDIEDTIRESVGLSSLSSFESYVEEILQTSEFSSELNDLNEGFSSIEHSIEELICFYEKELRDLISDVPINSLKNLLIKLSEICPDIETDALEGLFILQEWSEEKYAELLNYKIEGHFECIEYGKKYVVYSVEQEEYTLDVDEMYLLPSPGEKDEIDISLRGEYEDEIWYAKVDISYGDIELDEDGGIGNAFEEGVYLKDLGIVDKLKEILNEWESFVEQEQAMRDDIEDIIDEIQSEDEEDVEP
;
A
#
# COMPACT_ATOMS: atom_id res chain seq x y z
N MET A 1 -26.39 -28.32 -7.89
CA MET A 1 -25.12 -29.05 -7.69
C MET A 1 -24.60 -29.49 -9.05
N ASN A 2 -23.30 -29.36 -9.26
CA ASN A 2 -22.65 -29.75 -10.51
C ASN A 2 -21.99 -31.13 -10.35
N TYR A 3 -22.44 -32.12 -11.11
CA TYR A 3 -21.84 -33.44 -11.16
C TYR A 3 -20.94 -33.56 -12.39
N VAL A 4 -19.73 -34.07 -12.22
CA VAL A 4 -18.76 -34.22 -13.31
C VAL A 4 -18.44 -35.70 -13.48
N LEU A 5 -18.69 -36.25 -14.67
CA LEU A 5 -18.29 -37.60 -15.06
C LEU A 5 -17.18 -37.48 -16.12
N LEU A 6 -15.98 -37.91 -15.75
CA LEU A 6 -14.79 -37.82 -16.60
C LEU A 6 -14.50 -39.17 -17.27
N ASP A 7 -14.17 -39.13 -18.55
CA ASP A 7 -13.52 -40.24 -19.26
C ASP A 7 -12.03 -40.33 -18.84
N THR A 8 -11.47 -41.54 -18.86
CA THR A 8 -10.05 -41.81 -18.56
C THR A 8 -9.11 -40.91 -19.35
N ASN A 9 -9.42 -40.63 -20.62
CA ASN A 9 -8.58 -39.75 -21.44
C ASN A 9 -8.49 -38.33 -20.91
N ILE A 10 -9.58 -37.80 -20.34
CA ILE A 10 -9.61 -36.45 -19.78
C ILE A 10 -8.78 -36.40 -18.50
N ILE A 11 -8.91 -37.42 -17.64
CA ILE A 11 -8.15 -37.50 -16.39
C ILE A 11 -6.64 -37.57 -16.67
N ILE A 12 -6.23 -38.33 -17.69
CA ILE A 12 -4.82 -38.34 -18.13
C ILE A 12 -4.41 -36.97 -18.68
N ASP A 13 -5.26 -36.32 -19.48
CA ASP A 13 -4.98 -34.99 -20.04
C ASP A 13 -4.88 -33.89 -18.95
N MET A 14 -5.43 -34.12 -17.75
CA MET A 14 -5.28 -33.20 -16.59
C MET A 14 -3.87 -33.21 -16.00
N VAL A 15 -3.14 -34.33 -16.10
CA VAL A 15 -1.87 -34.54 -15.38
C VAL A 15 -0.68 -34.86 -16.30
N VAL A 16 -0.92 -35.28 -17.55
CA VAL A 16 0.13 -35.49 -18.57
C VAL A 16 -0.14 -34.62 -19.80
N ASP A 17 0.85 -33.82 -20.20
CA ASP A 17 0.71 -32.83 -21.25
C ASP A 17 0.77 -33.43 -22.67
N ARG A 18 -0.23 -34.24 -23.01
CA ARG A 18 -0.27 -34.92 -24.32
C ARG A 18 -0.60 -33.97 -25.48
N ARG A 19 -1.01 -32.72 -25.21
CA ARG A 19 -1.52 -31.76 -26.21
C ARG A 19 -0.91 -30.36 -26.12
N ASN A 20 0.10 -30.14 -25.27
CA ASN A 20 0.63 -28.80 -24.91
C ASN A 20 -0.44 -27.89 -24.29
N GLN A 21 -1.26 -28.45 -23.40
CA GLN A 21 -2.41 -27.83 -22.74
C GLN A 21 -2.34 -27.91 -21.21
N ILE A 22 -1.26 -28.43 -20.61
CA ILE A 22 -1.15 -28.41 -19.14
C ILE A 22 -0.95 -26.97 -18.67
N ASP A 23 -1.95 -26.52 -17.92
CA ASP A 23 -1.83 -25.43 -16.98
C ASP A 23 -2.10 -26.01 -15.60
N ASN A 24 -1.06 -26.11 -14.75
CA ASN A 24 -1.20 -26.53 -13.35
C ASN A 24 -2.30 -25.73 -12.62
N LYS A 25 -2.62 -24.52 -13.10
CA LYS A 25 -3.73 -23.72 -12.58
C LYS A 25 -5.09 -24.38 -12.80
N LEU A 26 -5.33 -25.11 -13.90
CA LEU A 26 -6.61 -25.77 -14.15
C LEU A 26 -6.85 -26.96 -13.22
N LEU A 27 -5.80 -27.76 -12.95
CA LEU A 27 -5.87 -28.86 -11.99
C LEU A 27 -6.14 -28.33 -10.57
N ASN A 28 -5.43 -27.28 -10.16
CA ASN A 28 -5.66 -26.64 -8.87
C ASN A 28 -7.07 -26.07 -8.75
N LYS A 29 -7.58 -25.39 -9.79
CA LYS A 29 -8.97 -24.90 -9.82
C LYS A 29 -9.98 -26.03 -9.64
N PHE A 30 -9.77 -27.16 -10.31
CA PHE A 30 -10.64 -28.32 -10.16
C PHE A 30 -10.60 -28.94 -8.76
N LEU A 31 -9.42 -29.02 -8.14
CA LEU A 31 -9.28 -29.46 -6.75
C LEU A 31 -10.03 -28.53 -5.79
N LYS A 32 -9.86 -27.20 -5.93
CA LYS A 32 -10.58 -26.24 -5.09
C LYS A 32 -12.10 -26.34 -5.26
N LEU A 33 -12.59 -26.48 -6.49
CA LEU A 33 -14.01 -26.72 -6.75
C LEU A 33 -14.54 -27.97 -6.01
N LEU A 34 -13.73 -29.02 -5.89
CA LEU A 34 -14.07 -30.19 -5.08
C LEU A 34 -14.06 -29.85 -3.58
N GLU A 35 -13.03 -29.16 -3.08
CA GLU A 35 -12.83 -28.82 -1.66
C GLU A 35 -13.99 -27.98 -1.10
N PHE A 36 -14.40 -26.96 -1.85
CA PHE A 36 -15.49 -26.01 -1.53
C PHE A 36 -16.90 -26.54 -1.86
N ASP A 37 -17.04 -27.81 -2.24
CA ASP A 37 -18.33 -28.47 -2.55
C ASP A 37 -19.12 -27.84 -3.72
N GLU A 38 -18.43 -27.14 -4.64
CA GLU A 38 -19.05 -26.60 -5.86
C GLU A 38 -19.32 -27.70 -6.90
N ILE A 39 -18.48 -28.75 -6.92
CA ILE A 39 -18.64 -29.90 -7.80
C ILE A 39 -18.54 -31.24 -7.06
N LYS A 40 -19.16 -32.25 -7.66
CA LYS A 40 -19.02 -33.66 -7.27
C LYS A 40 -18.54 -34.50 -8.44
N LEU A 41 -17.41 -35.18 -8.26
CA LEU A 41 -16.83 -36.04 -9.28
C LEU A 41 -17.45 -37.44 -9.20
N ILE A 42 -17.80 -38.03 -10.34
CA ILE A 42 -18.30 -39.39 -10.45
C ILE A 42 -17.26 -40.22 -11.18
N VAL A 43 -16.84 -41.34 -10.57
CA VAL A 43 -15.76 -42.18 -11.11
C VAL A 43 -16.17 -43.65 -11.09
N PRO A 44 -16.44 -44.25 -12.26
CA PRO A 44 -16.56 -45.70 -12.38
C PRO A 44 -15.23 -46.41 -12.05
N GLU A 45 -15.28 -47.59 -11.44
CA GLU A 45 -14.11 -48.38 -11.06
C GLU A 45 -13.19 -48.65 -12.27
N ILE A 46 -13.77 -48.89 -13.46
CA ILE A 46 -13.00 -49.07 -14.69
C ILE A 46 -12.17 -47.82 -15.03
N VAL A 47 -12.72 -46.62 -14.82
CA VAL A 47 -12.02 -45.36 -15.14
C VAL A 47 -10.81 -45.18 -14.23
N LYS A 48 -10.95 -45.51 -12.94
CA LYS A 48 -9.84 -45.50 -11.98
C LYS A 48 -8.74 -46.48 -12.39
N THR A 49 -9.13 -47.72 -12.69
CA THR A 49 -8.19 -48.79 -13.07
C THR A 49 -7.47 -48.48 -14.39
N GLU A 50 -8.19 -47.98 -15.39
CA GLU A 50 -7.61 -47.60 -16.67
C GLU A 50 -6.68 -46.39 -16.53
N THR A 51 -7.06 -45.38 -15.73
CA THR A 51 -6.21 -44.21 -15.45
C THR A 51 -4.83 -44.62 -14.96
N TYR A 52 -4.72 -45.39 -13.88
CA TYR A 52 -3.41 -45.81 -13.36
C TYR A 52 -2.61 -46.66 -14.36
N ARG A 53 -3.28 -47.58 -15.09
CA ARG A 53 -2.63 -48.42 -16.10
C ARG A 53 -2.08 -47.61 -17.27
N HIS A 54 -2.76 -46.54 -17.66
CA HIS A 54 -2.37 -45.70 -18.79
C HIS A 54 -1.36 -44.64 -18.40
N LEU A 55 -1.46 -44.04 -17.22
CA LEU A 55 -0.53 -43.02 -16.73
C LEU A 55 0.91 -43.51 -16.73
N ASP A 56 1.16 -44.74 -16.25
CA ASP A 56 2.50 -45.34 -16.24
C ASP A 56 3.12 -45.38 -17.64
N LYS A 57 2.32 -45.79 -18.63
CA LYS A 57 2.75 -45.84 -20.04
C LYS A 57 2.96 -44.46 -20.64
N GLU A 58 2.14 -43.48 -20.26
CA GLU A 58 2.22 -42.13 -20.80
C GLU A 58 3.42 -41.36 -20.26
N ILE A 59 3.76 -41.55 -18.98
CA ILE A 59 4.99 -41.02 -18.40
C ILE A 59 6.21 -41.60 -19.14
N ASP A 60 6.21 -42.91 -19.40
CA ASP A 60 7.29 -43.57 -20.14
C ASP A 60 7.42 -43.05 -21.59
N ASN A 61 6.29 -42.69 -22.21
CA ASN A 61 6.27 -42.14 -23.55
C ASN A 61 6.97 -40.78 -23.66
N VAL A 62 7.03 -39.98 -22.58
CA VAL A 62 7.67 -38.65 -22.59
C VAL A 62 9.15 -38.78 -22.97
N GLY A 63 9.90 -39.65 -22.28
CA GLY A 63 11.32 -39.88 -22.58
C GLY A 63 11.53 -40.42 -23.99
N ILE A 64 10.66 -41.34 -24.44
CA ILE A 64 10.69 -41.91 -25.80
C ILE A 64 10.50 -40.82 -26.86
N GLN A 65 9.60 -39.85 -26.64
CA GLN A 65 9.36 -38.76 -27.57
C GLN A 65 10.56 -37.81 -27.67
N ILE A 66 11.17 -37.43 -26.54
CA ILE A 66 12.37 -36.59 -26.53
C ILE A 66 13.50 -37.28 -27.30
N GLN A 67 13.69 -38.59 -27.10
CA GLN A 67 14.70 -39.36 -27.81
C GLN A 67 14.46 -39.41 -29.32
N LYS A 68 13.20 -39.58 -29.77
CA LYS A 68 12.86 -39.54 -31.20
C LYS A 68 13.22 -38.21 -31.85
N VAL A 69 12.93 -37.09 -31.18
CA VAL A 69 13.28 -35.75 -31.68
C VAL A 69 14.79 -35.57 -31.76
N LEU A 70 15.55 -36.05 -30.77
CA LEU A 70 17.01 -36.04 -30.79
C LEU A 70 17.58 -36.81 -32.00
N ASP A 71 16.99 -37.96 -32.32
CA ASP A 71 17.38 -38.77 -33.47
C ASP A 71 17.08 -38.06 -34.80
N ASP A 72 15.92 -37.40 -34.89
CA ASP A 72 15.50 -36.67 -36.09
C ASP A 72 16.35 -35.42 -36.33
N ILE A 73 16.75 -34.69 -35.29
CA ILE A 73 17.72 -33.58 -35.39
C ILE A 73 19.06 -34.10 -35.94
N GLY A 74 19.47 -35.30 -35.52
CA GLY A 74 20.69 -35.95 -36.02
C GLY A 74 20.68 -36.13 -37.54
N LYS A 75 19.51 -36.46 -38.11
CA LYS A 75 19.31 -36.77 -39.55
C LYS A 75 19.24 -35.55 -40.47
N LEU A 76 19.08 -34.33 -39.94
CA LEU A 76 19.02 -33.12 -40.77
C LEU A 76 20.29 -32.97 -41.63
N TYR A 77 20.25 -32.32 -42.78
CA TYR A 77 21.44 -32.11 -43.61
C TYR A 77 21.47 -30.69 -44.18
N GLY A 78 22.69 -30.19 -44.37
CA GLY A 78 22.95 -28.86 -44.94
C GLY A 78 22.88 -28.83 -46.46
N VAL A 79 23.08 -27.65 -47.04
CA VAL A 79 23.15 -27.45 -48.49
C VAL A 79 24.48 -26.80 -48.83
N SER A 80 25.19 -27.33 -49.82
CA SER A 80 26.44 -26.76 -50.33
C SER A 80 26.20 -26.09 -51.68
N THR A 81 26.73 -24.89 -51.86
CA THR A 81 26.54 -24.05 -53.05
C THR A 81 27.89 -23.57 -53.59
N LEU A 82 27.96 -23.26 -54.89
CA LEU A 82 29.21 -22.87 -55.57
C LEU A 82 29.45 -21.35 -55.59
N GLU A 83 28.38 -20.54 -55.57
CA GLU A 83 28.46 -19.08 -55.76
C GLU A 83 28.12 -18.27 -54.50
N ILE A 84 27.43 -18.89 -53.53
CA ILE A 84 27.04 -18.29 -52.24
C ILE A 84 27.44 -19.22 -51.09
N GLU A 85 27.44 -18.70 -49.87
CA GLU A 85 27.74 -19.47 -48.65
C GLU A 85 26.66 -20.55 -48.42
N GLY A 86 27.10 -21.80 -48.28
CA GLY A 86 26.23 -22.93 -48.01
C GLY A 86 25.73 -22.94 -46.56
N LEU A 87 24.68 -23.72 -46.29
CA LEU A 87 24.13 -23.88 -44.95
C LEU A 87 24.78 -25.08 -44.25
N ASP A 88 25.71 -24.82 -43.32
CA ASP A 88 26.21 -25.83 -42.39
C ASP A 88 25.37 -25.88 -41.11
N LEU A 89 24.70 -27.03 -40.89
CA LEU A 89 23.85 -27.25 -39.73
C LEU A 89 24.60 -27.82 -38.51
N SER A 90 25.91 -28.05 -38.59
CA SER A 90 26.68 -28.75 -37.54
C SER A 90 26.60 -28.06 -36.18
N VAL A 91 26.74 -26.73 -36.15
CA VAL A 91 26.64 -25.93 -34.90
C VAL A 91 25.21 -25.92 -34.36
N TYR A 92 24.22 -25.72 -35.24
CA TYR A 92 22.80 -25.69 -34.87
C TYR A 92 22.32 -27.03 -34.29
N LYS A 93 22.71 -28.15 -34.91
CA LYS A 93 22.44 -29.50 -34.41
C LYS A 93 23.05 -29.73 -33.04
N LYS A 94 24.32 -29.32 -32.86
CA LYS A 94 25.03 -29.49 -31.58
C LYS A 94 24.31 -28.74 -30.47
N ASN A 95 23.90 -27.50 -30.72
CA ASN A 95 23.19 -26.67 -29.74
C ASN A 95 21.80 -27.24 -29.43
N ALA A 96 21.00 -27.58 -30.44
CA ALA A 96 19.66 -28.14 -30.24
C ALA A 96 19.69 -29.49 -29.49
N ARG A 97 20.64 -30.37 -29.83
CA ARG A 97 20.81 -31.65 -29.12
C ARG A 97 21.30 -31.46 -27.70
N LYS A 98 22.15 -30.47 -27.43
CA LYS A 98 22.65 -30.19 -26.07
C LYS A 98 21.48 -29.87 -25.13
N GLU A 99 20.61 -28.95 -25.52
CA GLU A 99 19.45 -28.55 -24.71
C GLU A 99 18.45 -29.70 -24.51
N LEU A 100 18.09 -30.43 -25.58
CA LEU A 100 17.17 -31.56 -25.46
C LEU A 100 17.75 -32.74 -24.68
N ASN A 101 19.07 -32.99 -24.77
CA ASN A 101 19.72 -33.99 -23.92
C ASN A 101 19.71 -33.58 -22.44
N ALA A 102 19.87 -32.28 -22.14
CA ALA A 102 19.76 -31.79 -20.78
C ALA A 102 18.33 -32.01 -20.23
N ALA A 103 17.31 -31.73 -21.04
CA ALA A 103 15.91 -31.99 -20.69
C ALA A 103 15.63 -33.50 -20.49
N LEU A 104 16.14 -34.37 -21.36
CA LEU A 104 16.03 -35.82 -21.22
C LEU A 104 16.70 -36.31 -19.93
N THR A 105 17.94 -35.85 -19.66
CA THR A 105 18.68 -36.21 -18.45
C THR A 105 17.92 -35.78 -17.19
N LEU A 106 17.36 -34.56 -17.20
CA LEU A 106 16.54 -34.06 -16.10
C LEU A 106 15.29 -34.94 -15.90
N PHE A 107 14.56 -35.24 -16.97
CA PHE A 107 13.39 -36.08 -16.94
C PHE A 107 13.72 -37.47 -16.38
N GLU A 108 14.75 -38.14 -16.90
CA GLU A 108 15.16 -39.46 -16.42
C GLU A 108 15.59 -39.45 -14.96
N SER A 109 16.32 -38.41 -14.52
CA SER A 109 16.77 -38.27 -13.13
C SER A 109 15.63 -38.08 -12.13
N LYS A 110 14.48 -37.55 -12.58
CA LYS A 110 13.31 -37.23 -11.74
C LYS A 110 12.08 -38.07 -12.07
N ARG A 111 12.18 -39.04 -12.98
CA ARG A 111 11.03 -39.80 -13.51
C ARG A 111 10.16 -40.41 -12.42
N GLU A 112 10.76 -41.10 -11.45
CA GLU A 112 10.01 -41.70 -10.34
C GLU A 112 9.36 -40.63 -9.45
N ALA A 113 10.04 -39.50 -9.20
CA ALA A 113 9.45 -38.40 -8.43
C ALA A 113 8.25 -37.76 -9.15
N TYR A 114 8.32 -37.58 -10.48
CA TYR A 114 7.16 -37.11 -11.26
C TYR A 114 6.01 -38.11 -11.23
N LYS A 115 6.33 -39.40 -11.33
CA LYS A 115 5.35 -40.46 -11.22
C LYS A 115 4.66 -40.41 -9.86
N ASP A 116 5.42 -40.43 -8.76
CA ASP A 116 4.85 -40.38 -7.42
C ASP A 116 3.95 -39.15 -7.21
N ASP A 117 4.36 -37.97 -7.72
CA ASP A 117 3.60 -36.73 -7.60
C ASP A 117 2.29 -36.74 -8.41
N ILE A 118 2.32 -37.25 -9.64
CA ILE A 118 1.13 -37.42 -10.48
C ILE A 118 0.16 -38.41 -9.83
N PHE A 119 0.66 -39.54 -9.34
CA PHE A 119 -0.19 -40.54 -8.68
C PHE A 119 -0.82 -39.99 -7.41
N LYS A 120 -0.07 -39.24 -6.58
CA LYS A 120 -0.62 -38.52 -5.42
C LYS A 120 -1.71 -37.54 -5.81
N SER A 121 -1.51 -36.77 -6.89
CA SER A 121 -2.52 -35.81 -7.37
C SER A 121 -3.81 -36.50 -7.78
N ILE A 122 -3.71 -37.64 -8.47
CA ILE A 122 -4.87 -38.47 -8.83
C ILE A 122 -5.53 -39.10 -7.60
N ASP A 123 -4.74 -39.54 -6.62
CA ASP A 123 -5.26 -40.09 -5.36
C ASP A 123 -6.04 -39.03 -4.57
N LEU A 124 -5.57 -37.79 -4.54
CA LEU A 124 -6.29 -36.67 -3.92
C LEU A 124 -7.66 -36.48 -4.56
N ILE A 125 -7.75 -36.56 -5.89
CA ILE A 125 -9.02 -36.45 -6.62
C ILE A 125 -9.94 -37.64 -6.33
N PHE A 126 -9.45 -38.87 -6.51
CA PHE A 126 -10.29 -40.08 -6.44
C PHE A 126 -10.70 -40.46 -5.03
N ASN A 127 -9.96 -40.03 -4.01
CA ASN A 127 -10.27 -40.27 -2.61
C ASN A 127 -10.88 -39.04 -1.92
N HIS A 128 -11.15 -37.95 -2.67
CA HIS A 128 -11.79 -36.76 -2.11
C HIS A 128 -13.20 -37.08 -1.59
N LYS A 129 -13.64 -36.39 -0.52
CA LYS A 129 -14.98 -36.57 0.07
C LYS A 129 -16.14 -36.35 -0.94
N ASN A 130 -15.90 -35.50 -1.94
CA ASN A 130 -16.85 -35.16 -3.00
C ASN A 130 -16.65 -35.99 -4.28
N CYS A 131 -15.91 -37.09 -4.20
CA CYS A 131 -15.79 -38.09 -5.24
C CYS A 131 -16.71 -39.28 -4.95
N ILE A 132 -17.54 -39.65 -5.93
CA ILE A 132 -18.54 -40.72 -5.85
C ILE A 132 -18.05 -41.88 -6.72
N GLN A 133 -17.66 -42.97 -6.08
CA GLN A 133 -17.18 -44.17 -6.78
C GLN A 133 -18.36 -45.08 -7.17
N ILE A 134 -18.35 -45.57 -8.41
CA ILE A 134 -19.37 -46.48 -8.94
C ILE A 134 -18.76 -47.86 -9.18
N GLU A 135 -19.37 -48.89 -8.59
CA GLU A 135 -18.99 -50.30 -8.81
C GLU A 135 -19.47 -50.80 -10.18
N ASP A 136 -18.54 -51.22 -11.04
CA ASP A 136 -18.84 -51.62 -12.42
C ASP A 136 -19.82 -52.80 -12.50
N ILE A 137 -19.76 -53.71 -11.52
CA ILE A 137 -20.55 -54.95 -11.51
C ILE A 137 -22.05 -54.69 -11.58
N SER A 138 -22.50 -53.55 -11.02
CA SER A 138 -23.89 -53.12 -11.02
C SER A 138 -24.43 -52.78 -12.41
N LEU A 139 -23.54 -52.46 -13.37
CA LEU A 139 -23.89 -52.00 -14.71
C LEU A 139 -23.65 -53.05 -15.81
N MET A 140 -22.95 -54.14 -15.51
CA MET A 140 -22.48 -55.11 -16.52
C MET A 140 -23.60 -55.72 -17.36
N ASP A 141 -24.75 -56.03 -16.76
CA ASP A 141 -25.92 -56.55 -17.50
C ASP A 141 -26.44 -55.56 -18.55
N MET A 142 -26.36 -54.25 -18.25
CA MET A 142 -26.79 -53.19 -19.17
C MET A 142 -25.76 -52.99 -20.28
N VAL A 143 -24.47 -53.04 -19.95
CA VAL A 143 -23.37 -52.99 -20.92
C VAL A 143 -23.47 -54.14 -21.92
N LEU A 144 -23.72 -55.37 -21.46
CA LEU A 144 -23.92 -56.53 -22.31
C LEU A 144 -25.12 -56.36 -23.25
N LYS A 145 -26.25 -55.87 -22.73
CA LYS A 145 -27.43 -55.56 -23.56
C LYS A 145 -27.08 -54.53 -24.63
N ARG A 146 -26.42 -53.43 -24.28
CA ARG A 146 -25.99 -52.38 -25.23
C ARG A 146 -25.11 -52.95 -26.34
N LYS A 147 -24.19 -53.86 -25.99
CA LYS A 147 -23.31 -54.56 -26.94
C LYS A 147 -24.07 -55.47 -27.90
N ILE A 148 -25.03 -56.25 -27.40
CA ILE A 148 -25.91 -57.11 -28.23
C ILE A 148 -26.68 -56.27 -29.26
N TYR A 149 -27.20 -55.11 -28.84
CA TYR A 149 -27.94 -54.21 -29.73
C TYR A 149 -27.05 -53.30 -30.59
N LYS A 150 -25.71 -53.44 -30.52
CA LYS A 150 -24.73 -52.62 -31.27
C LYS A 150 -24.99 -51.11 -31.16
N LYS A 151 -25.42 -50.66 -29.97
CA LYS A 151 -25.59 -49.24 -29.68
C LYS A 151 -24.26 -48.61 -29.30
N ALA A 152 -24.07 -47.31 -29.54
CA ALA A 152 -22.87 -46.59 -29.12
C ALA A 152 -22.59 -46.79 -27.62
N PRO A 153 -21.34 -47.13 -27.25
CA PRO A 153 -20.12 -47.03 -28.06
C PRO A 153 -19.77 -48.28 -28.91
N PHE A 154 -20.59 -49.34 -28.88
CA PHE A 154 -20.38 -50.60 -29.64
C PHE A 154 -20.94 -50.59 -31.07
N HIS A 155 -21.24 -49.41 -31.63
CA HIS A 155 -21.84 -49.26 -32.96
C HIS A 155 -20.88 -49.58 -34.12
N ARG A 156 -19.60 -49.79 -33.82
CA ARG A 156 -18.55 -50.12 -34.79
C ARG A 156 -18.18 -51.60 -34.70
N VAL A 157 -17.94 -52.21 -35.84
CA VAL A 157 -17.48 -53.61 -35.93
C VAL A 157 -16.07 -53.68 -35.32
N GLU A 158 -15.79 -54.70 -34.50
CA GLU A 158 -14.49 -54.99 -33.82
C GLU A 158 -14.19 -54.29 -32.48
N LYS A 159 -15.11 -53.50 -31.89
CA LYS A 159 -14.85 -52.90 -30.57
C LYS A 159 -15.08 -53.88 -29.41
N GLU A 160 -14.00 -54.28 -28.74
CA GLU A 160 -14.05 -55.23 -27.62
C GLU A 160 -14.04 -54.60 -26.21
N SER A 161 -13.57 -53.35 -26.06
CA SER A 161 -13.46 -52.71 -24.74
C SER A 161 -14.83 -52.44 -24.11
N ASN A 162 -15.08 -53.01 -22.93
CA ASN A 162 -16.29 -52.78 -22.16
C ASN A 162 -16.26 -51.45 -21.36
N GLY A 163 -15.08 -50.81 -21.22
CA GLY A 163 -14.92 -49.61 -20.40
C GLY A 163 -15.77 -48.43 -20.85
N ASP A 164 -15.74 -48.09 -22.14
CA ASP A 164 -16.62 -47.04 -22.69
C ASP A 164 -18.11 -47.38 -22.50
N GLY A 165 -18.45 -48.67 -22.51
CA GLY A 165 -19.80 -49.16 -22.24
C GLY A 165 -20.22 -48.89 -20.80
N VAL A 166 -19.33 -49.15 -19.83
CA VAL A 166 -19.54 -48.86 -18.41
C VAL A 166 -19.67 -47.35 -18.18
N ILE A 167 -18.83 -46.52 -18.79
CA ILE A 167 -18.94 -45.05 -18.70
C ILE A 167 -20.31 -44.58 -19.23
N THR A 168 -20.73 -45.11 -20.38
CA THR A 168 -22.03 -44.77 -20.99
C THR A 168 -23.20 -45.19 -20.09
N GLU A 169 -23.17 -46.40 -19.55
CA GLU A 169 -24.24 -46.89 -18.66
C GLU A 169 -24.21 -46.22 -17.29
N SER A 170 -23.04 -45.75 -16.82
CA SER A 170 -22.91 -44.93 -15.62
C SER A 170 -23.62 -43.59 -15.79
N LEU A 171 -23.44 -42.95 -16.95
CA LEU A 171 -24.13 -41.71 -17.29
C LEU A 171 -25.65 -41.90 -17.42
N ILE A 172 -26.09 -42.93 -18.14
CA ILE A 172 -27.52 -43.18 -18.42
C ILE A 172 -28.27 -43.61 -17.16
N ASN A 173 -27.61 -44.31 -16.24
CA ASN A 173 -28.20 -44.82 -15.01
C ASN A 173 -27.73 -44.07 -13.77
N ILE A 174 -27.25 -42.84 -13.94
CA ILE A 174 -26.69 -42.00 -12.88
C ILE A 174 -27.60 -41.85 -11.65
N ASN A 175 -28.92 -41.83 -11.85
CA ASN A 175 -29.94 -41.78 -10.79
C ASN A 175 -29.95 -43.00 -9.85
N GLN A 176 -29.24 -44.09 -10.19
CA GLN A 176 -29.06 -45.23 -9.29
C GLN A 176 -27.98 -44.95 -8.23
N PHE A 177 -27.09 -43.99 -8.50
CA PHE A 177 -25.92 -43.70 -7.68
C PHE A 177 -26.03 -42.35 -6.96
N ILE A 178 -26.76 -41.40 -7.53
CA ILE A 178 -26.97 -40.07 -6.96
C ILE A 178 -28.44 -39.64 -7.03
N THR A 179 -28.84 -38.76 -6.13
CA THR A 179 -30.14 -38.10 -6.18
C THR A 179 -30.00 -36.82 -7.02
N VAL A 180 -30.64 -36.81 -8.19
CA VAL A 180 -30.56 -35.68 -9.13
C VAL A 180 -31.83 -34.84 -9.06
N ASN A 181 -31.68 -33.55 -8.81
CA ASN A 181 -32.78 -32.58 -8.79
C ASN A 181 -32.87 -31.82 -10.13
N GLU A 182 -33.97 -31.12 -10.34
CA GLU A 182 -34.22 -30.35 -11.58
C GLU A 182 -33.22 -29.19 -11.81
N LYS A 183 -32.51 -28.75 -10.76
CA LYS A 183 -31.49 -27.69 -10.83
C LYS A 183 -30.07 -28.21 -10.94
N ASP A 184 -29.87 -29.52 -10.89
CA ASP A 184 -28.54 -30.13 -10.97
C ASP A 184 -28.11 -30.28 -12.43
N ILE A 185 -26.80 -30.16 -12.66
CA ILE A 185 -26.22 -30.29 -14.00
C ILE A 185 -25.20 -31.42 -13.97
N ILE A 186 -25.23 -32.29 -14.97
CA ILE A 186 -24.30 -33.40 -15.12
C ILE A 186 -23.40 -33.13 -16.33
N TYR A 187 -22.13 -32.82 -16.08
CA TYR A 187 -21.12 -32.67 -17.12
C TYR A 187 -20.52 -34.03 -17.45
N PHE A 188 -20.76 -34.52 -18.66
CA PHE A 188 -20.02 -35.65 -19.21
C PHE A 188 -18.90 -35.14 -20.09
N VAL A 189 -17.66 -35.41 -19.68
CA VAL A 189 -16.46 -34.85 -20.31
C VAL A 189 -15.63 -35.97 -20.93
N THR A 190 -15.45 -35.93 -22.25
CA THR A 190 -14.64 -36.92 -22.98
C THR A 190 -13.97 -36.31 -24.20
N GLY A 191 -12.71 -36.71 -24.43
CA GLY A 191 -11.98 -36.39 -25.66
C GLY A 191 -12.20 -37.42 -26.79
N ASN A 192 -13.03 -38.44 -26.57
CA ASN A 192 -13.23 -39.55 -27.49
C ASN A 192 -14.42 -39.29 -28.44
N TYR A 193 -14.16 -38.48 -29.45
CA TYR A 193 -15.18 -38.10 -30.45
C TYR A 193 -15.71 -39.25 -31.30
N LYS A 194 -14.95 -40.35 -31.38
CA LYS A 194 -15.32 -41.48 -32.24
C LYS A 194 -16.48 -42.26 -31.64
N ASP A 195 -16.48 -42.40 -30.32
CA ASP A 195 -17.35 -43.36 -29.66
C ASP A 195 -18.57 -42.70 -29.01
N PHE A 196 -18.43 -41.45 -28.58
CA PHE A 196 -19.45 -40.73 -27.84
C PHE A 196 -20.10 -39.57 -28.61
N SER A 197 -19.47 -39.05 -29.66
CA SER A 197 -20.03 -37.93 -30.42
C SER A 197 -20.90 -38.36 -31.60
N ASN A 198 -21.78 -37.44 -32.01
CA ASN A 198 -22.48 -37.53 -33.28
C ASN A 198 -21.47 -37.43 -34.45
N PRO A 199 -21.51 -38.37 -35.42
CA PRO A 199 -20.61 -38.38 -36.58
C PRO A 199 -20.63 -37.08 -37.40
N GLU A 200 -21.77 -36.39 -37.47
CA GLU A 200 -21.95 -35.16 -38.23
C GLU A 200 -21.66 -33.90 -37.40
N LYS A 201 -21.83 -33.99 -36.08
CA LYS A 201 -21.68 -32.86 -35.15
C LYS A 201 -20.89 -33.27 -33.92
N LYS A 202 -19.56 -33.07 -33.98
CA LYS A 202 -18.62 -33.52 -32.94
C LYS A 202 -18.90 -32.98 -31.52
N LYS A 203 -19.58 -31.85 -31.39
CA LYS A 203 -19.98 -31.25 -30.09
C LYS A 203 -21.33 -31.74 -29.57
N GLU A 204 -21.99 -32.68 -30.24
CA GLU A 204 -23.23 -33.30 -29.77
C GLU A 204 -22.98 -34.77 -29.43
N LEU A 205 -23.69 -35.28 -28.42
CA LEU A 205 -23.68 -36.71 -28.08
C LEU A 205 -24.22 -37.57 -29.23
N HIS A 206 -23.75 -38.82 -29.28
CA HIS A 206 -24.23 -39.79 -30.23
C HIS A 206 -25.75 -40.03 -30.07
N PRO A 207 -26.53 -40.13 -31.17
CA PRO A 207 -27.99 -40.29 -31.12
C PRO A 207 -28.48 -41.44 -30.22
N ASP A 208 -27.80 -42.59 -30.22
CA ASP A 208 -28.14 -43.72 -29.34
C ASP A 208 -28.10 -43.36 -27.85
N ILE A 209 -27.11 -42.55 -27.44
CA ILE A 209 -26.95 -42.12 -26.05
C ILE A 209 -28.03 -41.08 -25.72
N LEU A 210 -28.27 -40.13 -26.63
CA LEU A 210 -29.32 -39.11 -26.47
C LEU A 210 -30.72 -39.72 -26.31
N VAL A 211 -31.05 -40.74 -27.11
CA VAL A 211 -32.33 -41.44 -27.02
C VAL A 211 -32.49 -42.15 -25.67
N ASP A 212 -31.42 -42.75 -25.16
CA ASP A 212 -31.46 -43.45 -23.88
C ASP A 212 -31.49 -42.47 -22.69
N LEU A 213 -30.79 -41.32 -22.77
CA LEU A 213 -30.91 -40.21 -21.81
C LEU A 213 -32.33 -39.62 -21.78
N GLN A 214 -32.96 -39.47 -22.94
CA GLN A 214 -34.33 -38.96 -23.03
C GLN A 214 -35.34 -39.91 -22.37
N LYS A 215 -35.17 -41.22 -22.51
CA LYS A 215 -36.02 -42.21 -21.80
C LYS A 215 -35.88 -42.17 -20.29
N LYS A 216 -34.77 -41.64 -19.79
CA LYS A 216 -34.46 -41.50 -18.36
C LYS A 216 -34.71 -40.08 -17.84
N SER A 217 -35.24 -39.18 -18.68
CA SER A 217 -35.44 -37.76 -18.37
C SER A 217 -34.15 -37.02 -17.97
N LEU A 218 -32.99 -37.46 -18.48
CA LEU A 218 -31.68 -36.87 -18.18
C LEU A 218 -31.18 -35.90 -19.28
N ARG A 219 -31.92 -35.81 -20.39
CA ARG A 219 -31.45 -35.08 -21.59
C ARG A 219 -31.17 -33.60 -21.34
N ASP A 220 -32.00 -32.94 -20.54
CA ASP A 220 -31.93 -31.49 -20.37
C ASP A 220 -30.93 -31.07 -19.27
N ILE A 221 -30.49 -32.03 -18.44
CA ILE A 221 -29.54 -31.81 -17.34
C ILE A 221 -28.12 -32.28 -17.68
N VAL A 222 -27.96 -33.19 -18.65
CA VAL A 222 -26.65 -33.68 -19.08
C VAL A 222 -26.06 -32.74 -20.13
N LYS A 223 -24.91 -32.16 -19.82
CA LYS A 223 -24.08 -31.37 -20.74
C LYS A 223 -22.88 -32.19 -21.21
N TYR A 224 -22.63 -32.15 -22.52
CA TYR A 224 -21.55 -32.88 -23.16
C TYR A 224 -20.39 -31.94 -23.49
N ILE A 225 -19.22 -32.19 -22.91
CA ILE A 225 -18.04 -31.34 -23.00
C ILE A 225 -16.86 -32.14 -23.55
N CYS A 226 -16.04 -31.51 -24.40
CA CYS A 226 -15.04 -32.21 -25.19
C CYS A 226 -13.59 -32.06 -24.68
N SER A 227 -13.37 -31.15 -23.72
CA SER A 227 -12.07 -30.92 -23.10
C SER A 227 -12.20 -30.48 -21.64
N PHE A 228 -11.12 -30.68 -20.87
CA PHE A 228 -11.03 -30.21 -19.50
C PHE A 228 -11.00 -28.67 -19.41
N GLU A 229 -10.32 -28.02 -20.35
CA GLU A 229 -10.27 -26.56 -20.44
C GLU A 229 -11.66 -25.93 -20.65
N GLU A 230 -12.51 -26.53 -21.50
CA GLU A 230 -13.88 -26.04 -21.73
C GLU A 230 -14.74 -26.20 -20.46
N LEU A 231 -14.55 -27.29 -19.70
CA LEU A 231 -15.23 -27.50 -18.42
C LEU A 231 -14.88 -26.39 -17.42
N ILE A 232 -13.60 -26.19 -17.12
CA ILE A 232 -13.17 -25.25 -16.06
C ILE A 232 -13.29 -23.80 -16.53
N GLY A 233 -12.84 -23.50 -17.74
CA GLY A 233 -12.72 -22.13 -18.24
C GLY A 233 -14.03 -21.53 -18.74
N SER A 234 -14.99 -22.36 -19.15
CA SER A 234 -16.27 -21.88 -19.70
C SER A 234 -17.47 -22.28 -18.84
N GLU A 235 -17.67 -23.58 -18.60
CA GLU A 235 -18.89 -24.06 -17.95
C GLU A 235 -18.92 -23.82 -16.44
N LEU A 236 -17.79 -24.02 -15.76
CA LEU A 236 -17.64 -23.83 -14.30
C LEU A 236 -17.01 -22.48 -13.94
N ARG A 237 -17.02 -21.52 -14.87
CA ARG A 237 -16.32 -20.24 -14.70
C ARG A 237 -16.84 -19.47 -13.49
N ASP A 238 -18.15 -19.48 -13.27
CA ASP A 238 -18.75 -18.74 -12.16
C ASP A 238 -18.55 -19.47 -10.83
N ASP A 239 -18.55 -20.81 -10.82
CA ASP A 239 -18.19 -21.60 -9.64
C ASP A 239 -16.71 -21.35 -9.24
N VAL A 240 -15.80 -21.26 -10.21
CA VAL A 240 -14.39 -20.92 -9.99
C VAL A 240 -14.25 -19.53 -9.36
N LYS A 241 -15.01 -18.55 -9.85
CA LYS A 241 -15.00 -17.20 -9.25
C LYS A 241 -15.56 -17.22 -7.83
N ASN A 242 -16.60 -18.01 -7.57
CA ASN A 242 -17.17 -18.10 -6.23
C ASN A 242 -16.14 -18.63 -5.24
N VAL A 243 -15.40 -19.68 -5.62
CA VAL A 243 -14.28 -20.19 -4.84
C VAL A 243 -13.22 -19.12 -4.58
N GLU A 244 -12.79 -18.39 -5.61
CA GLU A 244 -11.80 -17.32 -5.48
C GLU A 244 -12.27 -16.24 -4.48
N ILE A 245 -13.56 -15.87 -4.49
CA ILE A 245 -14.14 -14.92 -3.53
C ILE A 245 -14.17 -15.49 -2.10
N ILE A 246 -14.54 -16.76 -1.93
CA ILE A 246 -14.58 -17.39 -0.61
C ILE A 246 -13.18 -17.41 0.01
N GLU A 247 -12.15 -17.72 -0.77
CA GLU A 247 -10.76 -17.70 -0.31
C GLU A 247 -10.31 -16.31 0.15
N GLU A 248 -10.61 -15.26 -0.62
CA GLU A 248 -10.34 -13.87 -0.25
C GLU A 248 -11.02 -13.51 1.08
N MET A 249 -12.29 -13.89 1.24
CA MET A 249 -13.03 -13.66 2.49
C MET A 249 -12.42 -14.43 3.68
N GLU A 250 -11.93 -15.66 3.49
CA GLU A 250 -11.27 -16.41 4.56
C GLU A 250 -9.93 -15.78 4.98
N GLU A 251 -9.19 -15.18 4.04
CA GLU A 251 -7.96 -14.45 4.33
C GLU A 251 -8.26 -13.16 5.11
N ASP A 252 -9.24 -12.37 4.68
CA ASP A 252 -9.70 -11.15 5.37
C ASP A 252 -10.13 -11.44 6.81
N ILE A 253 -10.86 -12.55 7.04
CA ILE A 253 -11.28 -12.95 8.39
C ILE A 253 -10.06 -13.26 9.26
N LYS A 254 -9.07 -13.99 8.75
CA LYS A 254 -7.84 -14.33 9.50
C LYS A 254 -6.98 -13.11 9.80
N GLU A 255 -6.96 -12.11 8.93
CA GLU A 255 -6.29 -10.84 9.18
C GLU A 255 -6.99 -10.08 10.31
N ARG A 256 -8.31 -9.91 10.23
CA ARG A 256 -9.08 -9.26 11.29
C ARG A 256 -8.96 -9.99 12.64
N GLU A 257 -8.95 -11.32 12.66
CA GLU A 257 -8.74 -12.09 13.88
C GLU A 257 -7.36 -11.83 14.50
N ARG A 258 -6.32 -11.63 13.69
CA ARG A 258 -4.98 -11.25 14.16
C ARG A 258 -4.97 -9.82 14.73
N GLU A 259 -5.53 -8.85 14.03
CA GLU A 259 -5.64 -7.47 14.51
C GLU A 259 -6.38 -7.39 15.85
N ILE A 260 -7.49 -8.11 15.98
CA ILE A 260 -8.26 -8.19 17.23
C ILE A 260 -7.42 -8.81 18.36
N ALA A 261 -6.66 -9.87 18.07
CA ALA A 261 -5.80 -10.51 19.05
C ALA A 261 -4.67 -9.58 19.52
N GLU A 262 -4.02 -8.87 18.60
CA GLU A 262 -2.98 -7.88 18.91
C GLU A 262 -3.53 -6.71 19.74
N GLN A 263 -4.74 -6.22 19.42
CA GLN A 263 -5.40 -5.19 20.23
C GLN A 263 -5.71 -5.69 21.64
N TYR A 264 -6.23 -6.92 21.77
CA TYR A 264 -6.49 -7.51 23.10
C TYR A 264 -5.21 -7.64 23.93
N GLU A 265 -4.07 -7.97 23.32
CA GLU A 265 -2.80 -8.05 24.01
C GLU A 265 -2.37 -6.68 24.55
N LYS A 266 -2.47 -5.62 23.73
CA LYS A 266 -2.22 -4.23 24.16
C LYS A 266 -3.16 -3.78 25.28
N ASP A 267 -4.46 -4.08 25.18
CA ASP A 267 -5.44 -3.72 26.21
C ASP A 267 -5.13 -4.40 27.56
N ILE A 268 -4.65 -5.66 27.53
CA ILE A 268 -4.22 -6.38 28.73
C ILE A 268 -2.98 -5.73 29.33
N GLU A 269 -2.00 -5.37 28.50
CA GLU A 269 -0.77 -4.68 28.92
C GLU A 269 -1.09 -3.34 29.59
N ASP A 270 -1.92 -2.50 28.96
CA ASP A 270 -2.38 -1.22 29.51
C ASP A 270 -3.14 -1.43 30.84
N THR A 271 -4.01 -2.44 30.92
CA THR A 271 -4.72 -2.77 32.18
C THR A 271 -3.76 -3.15 33.31
N ILE A 272 -2.70 -3.91 33.01
CA ILE A 272 -1.68 -4.29 33.99
C ILE A 272 -0.91 -3.04 34.45
N ARG A 273 -0.48 -2.19 33.50
CA ARG A 273 0.23 -0.94 33.79
C ARG A 273 -0.59 -0.01 34.69
N GLU A 274 -1.87 0.19 34.35
CA GLU A 274 -2.79 1.00 35.15
C GLU A 274 -2.98 0.43 36.56
N SER A 275 -2.99 -0.91 36.71
CA SER A 275 -3.15 -1.55 38.02
C SER A 275 -1.99 -1.28 38.99
N VAL A 276 -0.80 -0.97 38.44
CA VAL A 276 0.41 -0.62 39.21
C VAL A 276 0.65 0.89 39.27
N GLY A 277 -0.27 1.70 38.74
CA GLY A 277 -0.22 3.16 38.79
C GLY A 277 0.59 3.82 37.67
N LEU A 278 0.95 3.07 36.62
CA LEU A 278 1.50 3.61 35.38
C LEU A 278 0.38 3.96 34.41
N SER A 279 0.65 4.86 33.49
CA SER A 279 -0.26 5.26 32.41
C SER A 279 -0.28 4.22 31.29
N SER A 280 -1.39 4.14 30.55
CA SER A 280 -1.48 3.37 29.31
C SER A 280 -0.43 3.86 28.31
N LEU A 281 0.22 2.94 27.60
CA LEU A 281 1.18 3.30 26.54
C LEU A 281 0.50 4.11 25.43
N SER A 282 -0.78 3.82 25.17
CA SER A 282 -1.60 4.49 24.18
C SER A 282 -1.96 5.96 24.53
N SER A 283 -1.78 6.41 25.78
CA SER A 283 -2.08 7.80 26.18
C SER A 283 -0.89 8.76 26.05
N PHE A 284 0.32 8.25 25.80
CA PHE A 284 1.53 9.09 25.81
C PHE A 284 1.54 10.15 24.71
N GLU A 285 0.97 9.88 23.53
CA GLU A 285 0.84 10.90 22.47
C GLU A 285 0.10 12.14 22.99
N SER A 286 -1.06 11.93 23.61
CA SER A 286 -1.84 13.04 24.19
C SER A 286 -1.12 13.76 25.33
N TYR A 287 -0.37 13.03 26.16
CA TYR A 287 0.42 13.66 27.23
C TYR A 287 1.60 14.48 26.70
N VAL A 288 2.26 14.01 25.65
CA VAL A 288 3.36 14.75 25.01
C VAL A 288 2.84 16.04 24.37
N GLU A 289 1.69 16.00 23.70
CA GLU A 289 1.01 17.20 23.20
C GLU A 289 0.66 18.18 24.32
N GLU A 290 0.07 17.69 25.41
CA GLU A 290 -0.33 18.52 26.53
C GLU A 290 0.88 19.20 27.21
N ILE A 291 1.99 18.47 27.37
CA ILE A 291 3.20 19.02 27.98
C ILE A 291 3.79 20.12 27.11
N LEU A 292 3.81 19.97 25.78
CA LEU A 292 4.30 21.04 24.92
C LEU A 292 3.51 22.34 25.16
N GLN A 293 2.19 22.26 25.25
CA GLN A 293 1.31 23.42 25.42
C GLN A 293 1.29 24.01 26.84
N THR A 294 1.51 23.19 27.86
CA THR A 294 1.37 23.59 29.28
C THR A 294 2.71 23.83 29.98
N SER A 295 3.82 23.56 29.30
CA SER A 295 5.17 23.74 29.82
C SER A 295 5.51 25.21 30.11
N GLU A 296 6.47 25.41 31.02
CA GLU A 296 7.09 26.72 31.26
C GLU A 296 7.68 27.29 29.98
N PHE A 297 8.29 26.45 29.13
CA PHE A 297 8.80 26.83 27.81
C PHE A 297 7.72 27.44 26.92
N SER A 298 6.54 26.82 26.80
CA SER A 298 5.45 27.41 26.00
C SER A 298 4.90 28.69 26.61
N SER A 299 4.85 28.79 27.95
CA SER A 299 4.48 30.05 28.61
C SER A 299 5.46 31.17 28.27
N GLU A 300 6.76 30.92 28.33
CA GLU A 300 7.79 31.92 28.02
C GLU A 300 7.77 32.31 26.53
N LEU A 301 7.50 31.36 25.62
CA LEU A 301 7.32 31.67 24.21
C LEU A 301 6.07 32.52 23.94
N ASN A 302 4.98 32.29 24.67
CA ASN A 302 3.79 33.13 24.57
C ASN A 302 4.05 34.56 25.07
N ASP A 303 4.79 34.71 26.18
CA ASP A 303 5.21 36.03 26.68
C ASP A 303 6.08 36.77 25.64
N LEU A 304 6.99 36.05 24.97
CA LEU A 304 7.79 36.58 23.87
C LEU A 304 6.95 37.01 22.67
N ASN A 305 5.94 36.22 22.30
CA ASN A 305 5.01 36.55 21.23
C ASN A 305 4.26 37.86 21.51
N GLU A 306 3.80 38.08 22.75
CA GLU A 306 3.19 39.36 23.14
C GLU A 306 4.18 40.52 22.99
N GLY A 307 5.44 40.31 23.36
CA GLY A 307 6.53 41.28 23.16
C GLY A 307 6.74 41.64 21.70
N PHE A 308 6.94 40.66 20.82
CA PHE A 308 7.13 40.90 19.38
C PHE A 308 5.91 41.57 18.73
N SER A 309 4.70 41.18 19.13
CA SER A 309 3.47 41.84 18.67
C SER A 309 3.42 43.32 19.06
N SER A 310 3.93 43.68 20.25
CA SER A 310 4.05 45.07 20.69
C SER A 310 5.09 45.85 19.89
N ILE A 311 6.20 45.20 19.50
CA ILE A 311 7.20 45.79 18.60
C ILE A 311 6.60 46.06 17.23
N GLU A 312 5.89 45.08 16.65
CA GLU A 312 5.21 45.24 15.35
C GLU A 312 4.26 46.44 15.37
N HIS A 313 3.42 46.54 16.41
CA HIS A 313 2.52 47.68 16.56
C HIS A 313 3.26 49.03 16.67
N SER A 314 4.34 49.08 17.44
CA SER A 314 5.14 50.30 17.62
C SER A 314 5.80 50.74 16.31
N ILE A 315 6.28 49.79 15.51
CA ILE A 315 6.84 50.05 14.18
C ILE A 315 5.76 50.54 13.21
N GLU A 316 4.55 49.97 13.24
CA GLU A 316 3.42 50.48 12.45
C GLU A 316 3.07 51.94 12.79
N GLU A 317 3.09 52.31 14.08
CA GLU A 317 2.87 53.68 14.51
C GLU A 317 3.96 54.63 14.00
N LEU A 318 5.24 54.22 14.08
CA LEU A 318 6.36 54.98 13.55
C LEU A 318 6.27 55.14 12.01
N ILE A 319 5.86 54.09 11.30
CA ILE A 319 5.63 54.14 9.84
C ILE A 319 4.56 55.19 9.52
N CYS A 320 3.42 55.19 10.24
CA CYS A 320 2.36 56.18 10.05
C CYS A 320 2.86 57.61 10.28
N PHE A 321 3.69 57.80 11.33
CA PHE A 321 4.29 59.07 11.66
C PHE A 321 5.13 59.63 10.50
N TYR A 322 6.09 58.85 10.01
CA TYR A 322 6.99 59.27 8.92
C TYR A 322 6.32 59.32 7.54
N GLU A 323 5.28 58.54 7.29
CA GLU A 323 4.53 58.59 6.01
C GLU A 323 3.74 59.90 5.88
N LYS A 324 3.04 60.30 6.96
CA LYS A 324 2.01 61.32 6.88
C LYS A 324 1.98 62.31 8.03
N GLU A 325 2.06 61.87 9.28
CA GLU A 325 1.82 62.75 10.43
C GLU A 325 2.84 63.88 10.50
N LEU A 326 4.12 63.58 10.28
CA LEU A 326 5.18 64.58 10.24
C LEU A 326 4.91 65.66 9.17
N ARG A 327 4.43 65.25 8.00
CA ARG A 327 4.10 66.17 6.89
C ARG A 327 2.91 67.06 7.22
N ASP A 328 1.90 66.52 7.88
CA ASP A 328 0.74 67.28 8.33
C ASP A 328 1.16 68.30 9.40
N LEU A 329 1.96 67.88 10.39
CA LEU A 329 2.50 68.75 11.45
C LEU A 329 3.31 69.92 10.86
N ILE A 330 4.22 69.65 9.91
CA ILE A 330 5.01 70.70 9.25
C ILE A 330 4.12 71.66 8.44
N SER A 331 3.04 71.16 7.84
CA SER A 331 2.13 71.99 7.03
C SER A 331 1.38 73.03 7.85
N ASP A 332 1.19 72.78 9.14
CA ASP A 332 0.53 73.69 10.08
C ASP A 332 1.48 74.78 10.63
N VAL A 333 2.80 74.65 10.43
CA VAL A 333 3.79 75.64 10.88
C VAL A 333 3.78 76.92 10.03
N PRO A 334 3.70 78.12 10.63
CA PRO A 334 3.75 79.38 9.89
C PRO A 334 5.03 79.58 9.08
N ILE A 335 4.90 80.15 7.86
CA ILE A 335 6.02 80.35 6.91
C ILE A 335 7.21 81.10 7.54
N ASN A 336 6.95 82.04 8.45
CA ASN A 336 7.98 82.87 9.06
C ASN A 336 8.88 82.10 10.04
N SER A 337 8.40 80.95 10.53
CA SER A 337 9.04 80.17 11.61
C SER A 337 9.63 78.85 11.13
N LEU A 338 9.34 78.48 9.87
CA LEU A 338 10.00 77.37 9.17
C LEU A 338 11.52 77.43 9.25
N LYS A 339 12.10 78.63 9.25
CA LYS A 339 13.56 78.80 9.38
C LYS A 339 14.07 78.32 10.73
N ASN A 340 13.40 78.69 11.81
CA ASN A 340 13.80 78.29 13.17
C ASN A 340 13.55 76.79 13.38
N LEU A 341 12.48 76.27 12.77
CA LEU A 341 12.16 74.83 12.75
C LEU A 341 13.30 74.02 12.15
N LEU A 342 13.76 74.38 10.94
CA LEU A 342 14.86 73.67 10.29
C LEU A 342 16.16 73.70 11.09
N ILE A 343 16.43 74.81 11.81
CA ILE A 343 17.61 74.91 12.67
C ILE A 343 17.51 73.94 13.85
N LYS A 344 16.37 73.92 14.57
CA LYS A 344 16.18 73.00 15.71
C LYS A 344 16.17 71.54 15.26
N LEU A 345 15.48 71.23 14.15
CA LEU A 345 15.46 69.87 13.59
C LEU A 345 16.82 69.40 13.09
N SER A 346 17.71 70.29 12.65
CA SER A 346 19.07 69.90 12.23
C SER A 346 19.92 69.31 13.37
N GLU A 347 19.53 69.52 14.63
CA GLU A 347 20.19 68.90 15.79
C GLU A 347 19.86 67.41 15.93
N ILE A 348 18.71 66.98 15.37
CA ILE A 348 18.20 65.61 15.42
C ILE A 348 18.41 64.90 14.06
N CYS A 349 18.20 65.63 12.97
CA CYS A 349 18.42 65.19 11.59
C CYS A 349 19.65 65.91 11.01
N PRO A 350 20.86 65.34 11.15
CA PRO A 350 22.11 66.04 10.80
C PRO A 350 22.27 66.34 9.31
N ASP A 351 21.47 65.74 8.44
CA ASP A 351 21.53 65.94 6.99
C ASP A 351 20.88 67.26 6.53
N ILE A 352 20.15 67.97 7.39
CA ILE A 352 19.56 69.29 7.10
C ILE A 352 20.66 70.38 7.13
N GLU A 353 21.37 70.55 6.02
CA GLU A 353 22.49 71.51 5.91
C GLU A 353 22.06 72.98 5.63
N THR A 354 20.76 73.26 5.43
CA THR A 354 20.30 74.60 5.00
C THR A 354 19.04 75.10 5.71
N ASP A 355 18.98 76.41 5.98
CA ASP A 355 17.88 77.13 6.62
C ASP A 355 16.87 77.73 5.61
N ALA A 356 16.81 77.16 4.40
CA ALA A 356 16.04 77.62 3.24
C ALA A 356 15.02 76.58 2.76
N LEU A 357 14.25 76.87 1.70
CA LEU A 357 13.29 75.93 1.07
C LEU A 357 13.92 74.56 0.73
N GLU A 358 15.23 74.52 0.49
CA GLU A 358 16.00 73.30 0.24
C GLU A 358 16.05 72.37 1.47
N GLY A 359 16.09 72.91 2.69
CA GLY A 359 16.04 72.12 3.93
C GLY A 359 14.71 71.38 4.15
N LEU A 360 13.60 71.90 3.63
CA LEU A 360 12.31 71.20 3.66
C LEU A 360 12.27 69.99 2.71
N PHE A 361 12.96 70.07 1.57
CA PHE A 361 13.08 68.93 0.66
C PHE A 361 13.97 67.84 1.27
N ILE A 362 15.05 68.22 1.95
CA ILE A 362 15.93 67.28 2.66
C ILE A 362 15.18 66.58 3.80
N LEU A 363 14.39 67.31 4.59
CA LEU A 363 13.57 66.71 5.66
C LEU A 363 12.52 65.74 5.10
N GLN A 364 11.92 66.06 3.94
CA GLN A 364 11.01 65.12 3.26
C GLN A 364 11.74 63.87 2.77
N GLU A 365 12.91 64.02 2.14
CA GLU A 365 13.73 62.89 1.69
C GLU A 365 14.14 62.00 2.86
N TRP A 366 14.60 62.60 3.97
CA TRP A 366 14.93 61.88 5.20
C TRP A 366 13.73 61.13 5.79
N SER A 367 12.54 61.75 5.84
CA SER A 367 11.31 61.11 6.30
C SER A 367 10.89 59.95 5.39
N GLU A 368 11.02 60.13 4.07
CA GLU A 368 10.76 59.07 3.09
C GLU A 368 11.76 57.90 3.22
N GLU A 369 13.03 58.19 3.51
CA GLU A 369 14.06 57.19 3.79
C GLU A 369 13.76 56.41 5.07
N LYS A 370 13.40 57.09 6.17
CA LYS A 370 12.99 56.47 7.43
C LYS A 370 11.75 55.60 7.27
N TYR A 371 10.74 56.12 6.58
CA TYR A 371 9.55 55.34 6.21
C TYR A 371 9.92 54.08 5.42
N ALA A 372 10.80 54.21 4.42
CA ALA A 372 11.22 53.07 3.59
C ALA A 372 12.06 52.05 4.36
N GLU A 373 12.91 52.49 5.29
CA GLU A 373 13.69 51.63 6.20
C GLU A 373 12.75 50.80 7.07
N LEU A 374 11.83 51.46 7.79
CA LEU A 374 10.88 50.79 8.69
C LEU A 374 9.96 49.81 7.96
N LEU A 375 9.51 50.16 6.75
CA LEU A 375 8.65 49.29 5.94
C LEU A 375 9.35 48.01 5.46
N ASN A 376 10.69 47.99 5.42
CA ASN A 376 11.47 46.82 5.01
C ASN A 376 11.74 45.85 6.16
N TYR A 377 11.53 46.25 7.42
CA TYR A 377 11.73 45.37 8.55
C TYR A 377 10.69 44.27 8.59
N LYS A 378 11.18 43.04 8.72
CA LYS A 378 10.41 41.88 9.16
C LYS A 378 10.70 41.68 10.64
N ILE A 379 9.66 41.42 11.42
CA ILE A 379 9.77 41.20 12.87
C ILE A 379 9.38 39.74 13.14
N GLU A 380 8.21 39.31 12.64
CA GLU A 380 7.64 37.97 12.90
C GLU A 380 7.74 37.61 14.41
N GLY A 381 7.82 36.34 14.79
CA GLY A 381 7.83 35.93 16.20
C GLY A 381 6.48 35.43 16.72
N HIS A 382 5.66 34.87 15.83
CA HIS A 382 4.38 34.26 16.17
C HIS A 382 4.55 32.87 16.80
N PHE A 383 4.76 32.83 18.11
CA PHE A 383 4.98 31.58 18.86
C PHE A 383 3.73 31.05 19.59
N GLU A 384 2.55 31.62 19.30
CA GLU A 384 1.29 31.14 19.86
C GLU A 384 1.03 29.69 19.46
N CYS A 385 0.82 28.82 20.45
CA CYS A 385 0.45 27.41 20.25
C CYS A 385 1.44 26.66 19.33
N ILE A 386 2.71 26.54 19.77
CA ILE A 386 3.70 25.74 19.04
C ILE A 386 3.24 24.29 18.85
N GLU A 387 3.42 23.73 17.66
CA GLU A 387 3.02 22.35 17.31
C GLU A 387 4.23 21.55 16.84
N TYR A 388 4.19 20.23 17.07
CA TYR A 388 5.18 19.29 16.53
C TYR A 388 5.17 19.28 15.00
N GLY A 389 6.35 19.17 14.40
CA GLY A 389 6.55 19.20 12.94
C GLY A 389 6.37 20.58 12.29
N LYS A 390 6.32 21.66 13.09
CA LYS A 390 6.19 23.04 12.58
C LYS A 390 7.50 23.82 12.73
N LYS A 391 7.60 24.85 11.90
CA LYS A 391 8.67 25.82 11.90
C LYS A 391 8.10 27.21 12.14
N TYR A 392 8.78 27.97 12.98
CA TYR A 392 8.45 29.35 13.32
C TYR A 392 9.67 30.21 12.99
N VAL A 393 9.43 31.45 12.58
CA VAL A 393 10.48 32.37 12.16
C VAL A 393 10.38 33.65 12.96
N VAL A 394 11.54 34.22 13.31
CA VAL A 394 11.69 35.55 13.88
C VAL A 394 12.93 36.21 13.26
N TYR A 395 12.95 37.53 13.22
CA TYR A 395 14.07 38.27 12.65
C TYR A 395 14.73 39.16 13.71
N SER A 396 16.05 39.30 13.65
CA SER A 396 16.75 40.32 14.43
C SER A 396 16.56 41.72 13.83
N VAL A 397 16.98 42.75 14.57
CA VAL A 397 17.01 44.14 14.07
C VAL A 397 17.90 44.25 12.82
N GLU A 398 18.98 43.47 12.75
CA GLU A 398 19.86 43.39 11.58
C GLU A 398 19.26 42.58 10.40
N GLN A 399 18.02 42.09 10.55
CA GLN A 399 17.30 41.26 9.57
C GLN A 399 17.92 39.89 9.31
N GLU A 400 18.64 39.35 10.30
CA GLU A 400 19.01 37.94 10.30
C GLU A 400 17.79 37.07 10.64
N GLU A 401 17.57 36.02 9.84
CA GLU A 401 16.47 35.08 10.02
C GLU A 401 16.85 34.01 11.06
N TYR A 402 15.98 33.83 12.05
CA TYR A 402 16.06 32.74 13.02
C TYR A 402 14.89 31.79 12.84
N THR A 403 15.19 30.51 12.61
CA THR A 403 14.17 29.46 12.46
C THR A 403 14.13 28.57 13.70
N LEU A 404 12.98 28.54 14.38
CA LEU A 404 12.63 27.57 15.41
C LEU A 404 11.97 26.35 14.76
N ASP A 405 12.60 25.18 14.85
CA ASP A 405 12.17 23.91 14.28
C ASP A 405 11.75 22.97 15.42
N VAL A 406 10.48 22.55 15.43
CA VAL A 406 9.96 21.56 16.38
C VAL A 406 9.81 20.25 15.61
N ASP A 407 10.56 19.21 16.01
CA ASP A 407 10.53 17.93 15.28
C ASP A 407 9.13 17.28 15.27
N GLU A 408 8.90 16.40 14.30
CA GLU A 408 7.67 15.60 14.23
C GLU A 408 7.59 14.61 15.41
N MET A 409 6.39 14.43 15.96
CA MET A 409 6.15 13.52 17.07
C MET A 409 6.10 12.08 16.58
N TYR A 410 7.21 11.37 16.72
CA TYR A 410 7.31 9.94 16.47
C TYR A 410 7.62 9.21 17.76
N LEU A 411 6.60 8.61 18.36
CA LEU A 411 6.72 7.81 19.58
C LEU A 411 6.70 6.32 19.24
N LEU A 412 7.50 5.54 19.94
CA LEU A 412 7.46 4.08 19.95
C LEU A 412 7.28 3.57 21.39
N PRO A 413 6.09 3.76 21.99
CA PRO A 413 5.86 3.42 23.38
C PRO A 413 6.09 1.93 23.65
N SER A 414 6.98 1.64 24.59
CA SER A 414 7.27 0.28 25.06
C SER A 414 7.68 0.35 26.53
N PRO A 415 7.31 -0.64 27.37
CA PRO A 415 7.70 -0.64 28.78
C PRO A 415 9.22 -0.51 28.94
N GLY A 416 9.63 0.41 29.80
CA GLY A 416 11.04 0.61 30.18
C GLY A 416 11.88 1.38 29.16
N GLU A 417 11.34 1.64 27.97
CA GLU A 417 12.02 2.39 26.92
C GLU A 417 11.83 3.92 27.10
N LYS A 418 12.53 4.67 26.25
CA LYS A 418 12.51 6.13 26.21
C LYS A 418 12.48 6.62 24.78
N ASP A 419 11.80 7.74 24.59
CA ASP A 419 11.86 8.52 23.34
C ASP A 419 12.29 9.95 23.63
N GLU A 420 12.76 10.62 22.60
CA GLU A 420 13.32 11.96 22.67
C GLU A 420 12.85 12.74 21.44
N ILE A 421 12.34 13.96 21.65
CA ILE A 421 11.95 14.88 20.57
C ILE A 421 12.77 16.16 20.72
N ASP A 422 13.45 16.55 19.63
CA ASP A 422 14.31 17.73 19.61
C ASP A 422 13.54 18.96 19.13
N ILE A 423 13.90 20.11 19.72
CA ILE A 423 13.47 21.44 19.29
C ILE A 423 14.74 22.24 19.09
N SER A 424 14.90 22.93 17.97
CA SER A 424 16.12 23.70 17.69
C SER A 424 15.84 25.09 17.14
N LEU A 425 16.62 26.08 17.57
CA LEU A 425 16.63 27.43 17.00
C LEU A 425 17.95 27.64 16.27
N ARG A 426 17.89 28.13 15.03
CA ARG A 426 19.07 28.36 14.18
C ARG A 426 19.00 29.72 13.49
N GLY A 427 20.05 30.52 13.60
CA GLY A 427 20.26 31.71 12.79
C GLY A 427 20.74 31.34 11.38
N GLU A 428 20.45 32.17 10.39
CA GLU A 428 20.89 31.98 9.01
C GLU A 428 22.42 32.02 8.87
N TYR A 429 23.09 32.88 9.66
CA TYR A 429 24.53 33.13 9.56
C TYR A 429 25.31 32.70 10.81
N GLU A 430 24.62 32.25 11.87
CA GLU A 430 25.23 31.73 13.10
C GLU A 430 25.54 30.22 13.04
N ASP A 431 26.74 29.85 13.50
CA ASP A 431 27.16 28.44 13.65
C ASP A 431 26.61 27.81 14.95
N GLU A 432 26.18 28.63 15.91
CA GLU A 432 25.62 28.19 17.19
C GLU A 432 24.16 27.74 17.01
N ILE A 433 23.80 26.65 17.70
CA ILE A 433 22.45 26.08 17.67
C ILE A 433 21.96 26.01 19.11
N TRP A 434 20.84 26.67 19.37
CA TRP A 434 20.13 26.54 20.64
C TRP A 434 19.13 25.40 20.53
N TYR A 435 18.94 24.66 21.62
CA TYR A 435 18.11 23.47 21.61
C TYR A 435 17.22 23.41 22.84
N ALA A 436 16.06 22.80 22.69
CA ALA A 436 15.24 22.29 23.77
C ALA A 436 14.90 20.84 23.45
N LYS A 437 14.56 20.07 24.48
CA LYS A 437 14.35 18.63 24.31
C LYS A 437 13.18 18.15 25.14
N VAL A 438 12.35 17.31 24.56
CA VAL A 438 11.28 16.59 25.25
C VAL A 438 11.75 15.15 25.48
N ASP A 439 12.08 14.83 26.73
CA ASP A 439 12.45 13.49 27.17
C ASP A 439 11.18 12.73 27.61
N ILE A 440 10.90 11.60 26.98
CA ILE A 440 9.78 10.70 27.31
C ILE A 440 10.32 9.42 27.96
N SER A 441 9.74 9.05 29.10
CA SER A 441 9.99 7.81 29.82
C SER A 441 8.69 7.05 29.97
N TYR A 442 8.61 5.84 29.42
CA TYR A 442 7.37 5.04 29.44
C TYR A 442 7.16 4.27 30.74
N GLY A 443 8.18 4.21 31.61
CA GLY A 443 8.10 3.48 32.87
C GLY A 443 7.96 1.96 32.69
N ASP A 444 8.32 1.22 33.74
CA ASP A 444 8.16 -0.23 33.81
C ASP A 444 8.15 -0.70 35.26
N ILE A 445 7.51 -1.84 35.53
CA ILE A 445 7.54 -2.47 36.85
C ILE A 445 7.83 -3.96 36.67
N GLU A 446 9.00 -4.37 37.15
CA GLU A 446 9.35 -5.79 37.28
C GLU A 446 8.86 -6.30 38.64
N LEU A 447 8.08 -7.38 38.63
CA LEU A 447 7.65 -8.06 39.84
C LEU A 447 8.73 -9.02 40.35
N ASP A 448 8.90 -9.09 41.67
CA ASP A 448 9.78 -10.06 42.32
C ASP A 448 9.12 -11.47 42.44
N GLU A 449 9.89 -12.45 42.93
CA GLU A 449 9.44 -13.85 43.08
C GLU A 449 8.24 -14.01 44.04
N ASP A 450 8.01 -13.03 44.93
CA ASP A 450 6.89 -13.01 45.88
C ASP A 450 5.67 -12.23 45.33
N GLY A 451 5.75 -11.71 44.11
CA GLY A 451 4.73 -10.88 43.47
C GLY A 451 4.67 -9.44 44.00
N GLY A 452 5.71 -9.00 44.72
CA GLY A 452 5.96 -7.61 45.07
C GLY A 452 6.67 -6.84 43.95
N ILE A 453 6.86 -5.53 44.12
CA ILE A 453 7.63 -4.69 43.18
C ILE A 453 9.12 -4.93 43.41
N GLY A 454 9.80 -5.54 42.43
CA GLY A 454 11.23 -5.80 42.45
C GLY A 454 12.05 -4.60 41.98
N ASN A 455 11.85 -4.20 40.72
CA ASN A 455 12.39 -2.97 40.14
C ASN A 455 11.25 -2.13 39.56
N ALA A 456 11.36 -0.81 39.66
CA ALA A 456 10.44 0.12 39.03
C ALA A 456 11.24 1.18 38.28
N PHE A 457 10.80 1.49 37.08
CA PHE A 457 11.26 2.57 36.24
C PHE A 457 10.12 3.58 36.13
N GLU A 458 10.41 4.84 36.47
CA GLU A 458 9.39 5.88 36.56
C GLU A 458 9.02 6.39 35.16
N GLU A 459 7.72 6.58 34.94
CA GLU A 459 7.23 7.24 33.73
C GLU A 459 7.23 8.76 33.87
N GLY A 460 7.31 9.46 32.74
CA GLY A 460 7.16 10.91 32.71
C GLY A 460 7.59 11.53 31.39
N VAL A 461 7.09 12.73 31.14
CA VAL A 461 7.42 13.55 29.98
C VAL A 461 7.97 14.87 30.50
N TYR A 462 9.17 15.24 30.06
CA TYR A 462 9.87 16.42 30.57
C TYR A 462 10.41 17.25 29.41
N LEU A 463 10.01 18.52 29.34
CA LEU A 463 10.60 19.48 28.40
C LEU A 463 11.70 20.26 29.11
N LYS A 464 12.89 20.28 28.50
CA LYS A 464 14.04 21.03 28.98
C LYS A 464 14.52 22.01 27.93
N ASP A 465 14.38 23.30 28.20
CA ASP A 465 15.02 24.35 27.40
C ASP A 465 16.51 24.46 27.74
N LEU A 466 17.34 24.58 26.70
CA LEU A 466 18.79 24.72 26.76
C LEU A 466 19.25 25.93 25.94
N GLY A 467 18.49 27.03 26.04
CA GLY A 467 18.91 28.37 25.63
C GLY A 467 18.10 28.99 24.50
N ILE A 468 17.02 28.35 24.04
CA ILE A 468 16.16 28.91 22.99
C ILE A 468 15.46 30.17 23.52
N VAL A 469 14.85 30.10 24.70
CA VAL A 469 14.12 31.23 25.26
C VAL A 469 15.07 32.41 25.53
N ASP A 470 16.24 32.14 26.08
CA ASP A 470 17.24 33.18 26.37
C ASP A 470 17.67 33.93 25.10
N LYS A 471 17.89 33.21 23.98
CA LYS A 471 18.24 33.84 22.71
C LYS A 471 17.09 34.66 22.12
N LEU A 472 15.86 34.17 22.20
CA LEU A 472 14.69 34.93 21.74
C LEU A 472 14.46 36.19 22.59
N LYS A 473 14.69 36.12 23.90
CA LYS A 473 14.67 37.29 24.79
C LYS A 473 15.76 38.30 24.39
N GLU A 474 16.96 37.85 24.02
CA GLU A 474 18.02 38.73 23.51
C GLU A 474 17.55 39.50 22.27
N ILE A 475 16.99 38.79 21.28
CA ILE A 475 16.45 39.40 20.04
C ILE A 475 15.33 40.40 20.35
N LEU A 476 14.41 40.06 21.25
CA LEU A 476 13.34 40.98 21.64
C LEU A 476 13.89 42.26 22.28
N ASN A 477 14.88 42.14 23.19
CA ASN A 477 15.49 43.31 23.83
C ASN A 477 16.22 44.22 22.82
N GLU A 478 16.82 43.65 21.76
CA GLU A 478 17.41 44.44 20.67
C GLU A 478 16.34 45.29 19.97
N TRP A 479 15.19 44.67 19.66
CA TRP A 479 14.05 45.37 19.07
C TRP A 479 13.46 46.44 19.98
N GLU A 480 13.26 46.13 21.27
CA GLU A 480 12.79 47.10 22.26
C GLU A 480 13.71 48.32 22.31
N SER A 481 15.03 48.09 22.37
CA SER A 481 16.01 49.20 22.37
C SER A 481 15.99 50.01 21.07
N PHE A 482 15.72 49.39 19.92
CA PHE A 482 15.61 50.09 18.64
C PHE A 482 14.34 50.96 18.60
N VAL A 483 13.21 50.39 18.97
CA VAL A 483 11.92 51.09 19.01
C VAL A 483 11.96 52.26 19.99
N GLU A 484 12.53 52.08 21.19
CA GLU A 484 12.67 53.15 22.17
C GLU A 484 13.47 54.34 21.62
N GLN A 485 14.52 54.08 20.82
CA GLN A 485 15.33 55.14 20.20
C GLN A 485 14.56 55.90 19.12
N GLU A 486 13.82 55.20 18.26
CA GLU A 486 13.02 55.82 17.20
C GLU A 486 11.81 56.58 17.78
N GLN A 487 11.17 56.06 18.84
CA GLN A 487 10.10 56.77 19.55
C GLN A 487 10.61 58.04 20.24
N ALA A 488 11.76 57.99 20.90
CA ALA A 488 12.36 59.19 21.48
C ALA A 488 12.66 60.25 20.40
N MET A 489 13.13 59.82 19.23
CA MET A 489 13.36 60.73 18.10
C MET A 489 12.06 61.36 17.59
N ARG A 490 10.98 60.57 17.49
CA ARG A 490 9.64 61.09 17.16
C ARG A 490 9.18 62.14 18.18
N ASP A 491 9.25 61.82 19.46
CA ASP A 491 8.81 62.71 20.54
C ASP A 491 9.59 64.04 20.51
N ASP A 492 10.91 63.99 20.34
CA ASP A 492 11.74 65.20 20.21
C ASP A 492 11.34 66.06 19.00
N ILE A 493 10.94 65.45 17.88
CA ILE A 493 10.46 66.17 16.69
C ILE A 493 9.10 66.84 16.96
N GLU A 494 8.17 66.12 17.57
CA GLU A 494 6.86 66.66 17.95
C GLU A 494 7.01 67.83 18.93
N ASP A 495 7.83 67.69 19.96
CA ASP A 495 8.12 68.74 20.95
C ASP A 495 8.72 70.01 20.30
N ILE A 496 9.65 69.87 19.35
CA ILE A 496 10.23 71.01 18.62
C ILE A 496 9.17 71.74 17.79
N ILE A 497 8.27 71.00 17.13
CA ILE A 497 7.21 71.59 16.32
C ILE A 497 6.23 72.36 17.21
N ASP A 498 5.80 71.75 18.32
CA ASP A 498 4.89 72.36 19.28
C ASP A 498 5.47 73.63 19.91
N GLU A 499 6.76 73.61 20.30
CA GLU A 499 7.44 74.79 20.85
C GLU A 499 7.39 75.96 19.87
N ILE A 500 7.67 75.71 18.59
CA ILE A 500 7.69 76.75 17.56
C ILE A 500 6.30 77.30 17.25
N GLN A 501 5.28 76.44 17.22
CA GLN A 501 3.90 76.89 17.05
C GLN A 501 3.45 77.77 18.22
N SER A 502 3.88 77.45 19.45
CA SER A 502 3.55 78.26 20.64
C SER A 502 4.26 79.61 20.69
N GLU A 503 5.51 79.71 20.20
CA GLU A 503 6.26 80.97 20.11
C GLU A 503 5.61 81.96 19.12
N ASP A 504 5.01 81.46 18.04
CA ASP A 504 4.32 82.29 17.04
C ASP A 504 2.96 82.82 17.51
N GLU A 505 2.26 82.11 18.42
CA GLU A 505 0.99 82.58 18.97
C GLU A 505 1.17 83.78 19.91
N GLU A 506 2.30 83.89 20.63
CA GLU A 506 2.61 85.02 21.51
C GLU A 506 2.96 86.32 20.75
N ASP A 507 3.46 86.24 19.51
CA ASP A 507 3.84 87.40 18.68
C ASP A 507 2.66 88.00 17.87
N VAL A 508 1.46 87.41 17.95
CA VAL A 508 0.26 87.83 17.20
C VAL A 508 -0.78 88.57 18.07
N GLU A 509 -0.60 88.70 19.39
CA GLU A 509 -1.45 89.57 20.22
C GLU A 509 -1.02 91.06 20.15
N PRO A 510 -1.89 91.98 19.69
CA PRO A 510 -1.56 93.42 19.58
C PRO A 510 -1.61 94.22 20.89
#